data_AF-A0A7C9HPQ7-F1
#
_entry.id   AF-A0A7C9HPQ7-F1
#
_cell.length_a   1.000
_cell.length_b   1.000
_cell.length_c   1.000
_cell.angle_alpha   90.00
_cell.angle_beta   90.00
_cell.angle_gamma   90.00
#
_symmetry.space_group_name_H-M   'P 1'
#
loop_
_entity.id
_entity.type
_entity.pdbx_description
1 polymer ?
#
loop_
_entity_poly.entity_id
_entity_poly.type
_entity_poly.pdbx_seq_one_letter_code
_entity_poly.pdbx_strand_id
1 'polypeptide(L)'
;MRKLLLMGAMALMTTFAFAQDATVVKNLKEQQKLLELTTKLNKAQLDYEKEKADYNELTEKAANANADANIATTDFTATSPSSTVKDAKDTIKKLKEAKATNKKLAKSKKKLDKMGKKIAKLQSKIDKLNKTLKISDK
;
A
#
# COMPACT_ATOMS: atom_id res chain seq x y z
N MET A 1 -3.67 -18.04 5.63
CA MET A 1 -2.20 -17.81 5.53
C MET A 1 -1.62 -18.62 4.37
N ARG A 2 -1.86 -18.17 3.13
CA ARG A 2 -1.32 -18.83 1.93
C ARG A 2 -1.03 -17.77 0.88
N LYS A 3 0.18 -17.82 0.33
CA LYS A 3 0.67 -17.08 -0.85
C LYS A 3 1.06 -15.61 -0.63
N LEU A 4 1.93 -15.32 0.34
CA LEU A 4 2.91 -14.25 0.16
C LEU A 4 4.02 -14.83 -0.73
N LEU A 5 3.78 -14.79 -2.05
CA LEU A 5 4.83 -15.01 -3.04
C LEU A 5 5.78 -13.81 -2.99
N LEU A 6 6.65 -13.80 -1.98
CA LEU A 6 7.96 -13.16 -2.04
C LEU A 6 8.82 -13.99 -3.01
N MET A 7 8.46 -13.97 -4.30
CA MET A 7 9.41 -14.35 -5.33
C MET A 7 10.39 -13.19 -5.46
N GLY A 8 11.40 -13.19 -4.57
CA GLY A 8 12.65 -12.49 -4.84
C GLY A 8 13.20 -13.03 -6.15
N ALA A 9 13.24 -12.18 -7.18
CA ALA A 9 13.77 -12.54 -8.49
C ALA A 9 15.27 -12.85 -8.34
N MET A 10 15.56 -14.13 -8.11
CA MET A 10 16.88 -14.72 -8.14
C MET A 10 17.18 -15.10 -9.59
N ALA A 11 18.27 -14.54 -10.13
CA ALA A 11 19.13 -15.04 -11.21
C ALA A 11 19.64 -13.86 -12.06
N LEU A 12 20.76 -13.26 -11.65
CA LEU A 12 21.68 -12.63 -12.61
C LEU A 12 22.88 -13.56 -12.69
N MET A 13 22.84 -14.50 -13.64
CA MET A 13 24.04 -15.19 -14.08
C MET A 13 24.90 -14.17 -14.84
N THR A 14 26.09 -13.90 -14.32
CA THR A 14 27.07 -13.01 -14.95
C THR A 14 28.17 -13.85 -15.57
N THR A 15 28.10 -14.10 -16.87
CA THR A 15 29.28 -14.47 -17.66
C THR A 15 29.74 -13.21 -18.40
N PHE A 16 30.79 -12.57 -17.90
CA PHE A 16 31.43 -11.43 -18.57
C PHE A 16 32.60 -11.92 -19.41
N ALA A 17 32.43 -11.98 -20.73
CA ALA A 17 33.54 -12.01 -21.67
C ALA A 17 33.77 -10.58 -22.18
N PHE A 18 34.92 -10.00 -21.85
CA PHE A 18 35.29 -8.64 -22.22
C PHE A 18 35.69 -8.59 -23.70
N ALA A 19 34.78 -8.12 -24.55
CA ALA A 19 35.08 -7.66 -25.91
C ALA A 19 34.46 -6.25 -26.09
N GLN A 20 35.23 -5.32 -26.65
CA GLN A 20 34.91 -3.90 -26.81
C GLN A 20 33.84 -3.66 -27.91
N ASP A 21 32.65 -4.24 -27.75
CA ASP A 21 31.54 -4.08 -28.70
C ASP A 21 30.49 -3.10 -28.13
N ALA A 22 30.01 -2.16 -28.96
CA ALA A 22 28.95 -1.20 -28.59
C ALA A 22 27.68 -1.90 -28.06
N THR A 23 27.46 -3.14 -28.49
CA THR A 23 26.38 -4.04 -28.04
C THR A 23 26.53 -4.42 -26.56
N VAL A 24 27.75 -4.74 -26.11
CA VAL A 24 28.07 -5.07 -24.72
C VAL A 24 27.83 -3.87 -23.81
N VAL A 25 28.28 -2.68 -24.22
CA VAL A 25 28.08 -1.43 -23.45
C VAL A 25 26.59 -1.09 -23.33
N LYS A 26 25.79 -1.31 -24.40
CA LYS A 26 24.35 -1.10 -24.36
C LYS A 26 23.65 -2.09 -23.40
N ASN A 27 23.99 -3.37 -23.48
CA ASN A 27 23.45 -4.39 -22.56
C ASN A 27 23.77 -4.08 -21.10
N LEU A 28 25.00 -3.65 -20.78
CA LEU A 28 25.38 -3.24 -19.42
C LEU A 28 24.55 -2.06 -18.91
N LYS A 29 24.31 -1.04 -19.74
CA LYS A 29 23.44 0.10 -19.38
C LYS A 29 22.00 -0.33 -19.12
N GLU A 30 21.47 -1.26 -19.91
CA GLU A 30 20.13 -1.81 -19.72
C GLU A 30 20.05 -2.68 -18.44
N GLN A 31 21.07 -3.48 -18.13
CA GLN A 31 21.16 -4.22 -16.87
C GLN A 31 21.24 -3.29 -15.65
N GLN A 32 22.00 -2.20 -15.72
CA GLN A 32 22.05 -1.20 -14.64
C GLN A 32 20.67 -0.56 -14.41
N LYS A 33 19.95 -0.24 -15.50
CA LYS A 33 18.58 0.29 -15.42
C LYS A 33 17.60 -0.72 -14.83
N LEU A 34 17.76 -2.01 -15.13
CA LEU A 34 16.97 -3.09 -14.54
C LEU A 34 17.17 -3.16 -13.03
N LEU A 35 18.43 -3.09 -12.58
CA LEU A 35 18.79 -3.11 -11.17
C LEU A 35 18.19 -1.90 -10.42
N GLU A 36 18.28 -0.71 -11.00
CA GLU A 36 17.65 0.48 -10.43
C GLU A 36 16.12 0.34 -10.31
N LEU A 37 15.45 -0.12 -11.37
CA LEU A 37 14.00 -0.29 -11.37
C LEU A 37 13.57 -1.34 -10.35
N THR A 38 14.33 -2.42 -10.22
CA THR A 38 14.10 -3.47 -9.22
C THR A 38 14.26 -2.93 -7.80
N THR A 39 15.29 -2.12 -7.56
CA THR A 39 15.49 -1.46 -6.26
C THR A 39 14.32 -0.52 -5.93
N LYS A 40 13.87 0.27 -6.91
CA LYS A 40 12.70 1.15 -6.76
C LYS A 40 11.42 0.36 -6.49
N LEU A 41 11.24 -0.81 -7.14
CA LEU A 41 10.12 -1.71 -6.91
C LEU A 41 10.13 -2.26 -5.48
N ASN A 42 11.27 -2.78 -5.01
CA ASN A 42 11.40 -3.32 -3.66
C ASN A 42 11.08 -2.27 -2.59
N LYS A 43 11.59 -1.04 -2.76
CA LYS A 43 11.26 0.07 -1.86
C LYS A 43 9.76 0.38 -1.87
N ALA A 44 9.15 0.45 -3.06
CA ALA A 44 7.71 0.71 -3.19
C ALA A 44 6.84 -0.38 -2.54
N GLN A 45 7.25 -1.65 -2.62
CA GLN A 45 6.57 -2.77 -1.97
C GLN A 45 6.72 -2.71 -0.44
N LEU A 46 7.90 -2.38 0.07
CA LEU A 46 8.11 -2.17 1.51
C LEU A 46 7.25 -1.03 2.06
N ASP A 47 7.22 0.12 1.36
CA ASP A 47 6.40 1.26 1.75
C ASP A 47 4.89 0.92 1.69
N TYR A 48 4.48 0.08 0.75
CA TYR A 48 3.10 -0.40 0.64
C TYR A 48 2.70 -1.28 1.82
N GLU A 49 3.54 -2.24 2.22
CA GLU A 49 3.21 -3.10 3.37
C GLU A 49 3.18 -2.32 4.69
N LYS A 50 4.03 -1.29 4.85
CA LYS A 50 3.94 -0.36 5.99
C LYS A 50 2.60 0.37 6.03
N GLU A 51 2.22 1.01 4.92
CA GLU A 51 0.92 1.70 4.84
C GLU A 51 -0.26 0.74 5.03
N LYS A 52 -0.13 -0.52 4.60
CA LYS A 52 -1.17 -1.53 4.77
C LYS A 52 -1.35 -1.93 6.23
N ALA A 53 -0.27 -1.97 7.01
CA ALA A 53 -0.37 -2.13 8.46
C ALA A 53 -1.13 -0.96 9.10
N ASP A 54 -0.78 0.29 8.75
CA ASP A 54 -1.48 1.49 9.23
C ASP A 54 -2.98 1.47 8.83
N TYR A 55 -3.28 1.04 7.60
CA TYR A 55 -4.66 0.90 7.11
C TYR A 55 -5.46 -0.13 7.92
N ASN A 56 -4.85 -1.26 8.28
CA ASN A 56 -5.51 -2.30 9.08
C ASN A 56 -5.80 -1.79 10.49
N GLU A 57 -4.85 -1.11 11.12
CA GLU A 57 -5.07 -0.48 12.44
C GLU A 57 -6.18 0.56 12.39
N LEU A 58 -6.21 1.40 11.34
CA LEU A 58 -7.29 2.36 11.12
C LEU A 58 -8.64 1.68 10.87
N THR A 59 -8.65 0.49 10.28
CA THR A 59 -9.87 -0.28 10.02
C THR A 59 -10.49 -0.75 11.33
N GLU A 60 -9.68 -1.31 12.25
CA GLU A 60 -10.15 -1.69 13.59
C GLU A 60 -10.62 -0.47 14.40
N LYS A 61 -9.84 0.62 14.39
CA LYS A 61 -10.22 1.87 15.07
C LYS A 61 -11.53 2.45 14.53
N ALA A 62 -11.74 2.37 13.21
CA ALA A 62 -12.99 2.82 12.60
C ALA A 62 -14.17 1.93 13.00
N ALA A 63 -13.99 0.62 13.02
CA ALA A 63 -15.02 -0.32 13.45
C ALA A 63 -15.46 -0.07 14.90
N ASN A 64 -14.50 0.11 15.81
CA ASN A 64 -14.79 0.40 17.22
C ASN A 64 -15.50 1.75 17.39
N ALA A 65 -15.01 2.82 16.75
CA ALA A 65 -15.65 4.13 16.84
C ALA A 65 -17.07 4.13 16.25
N ASN A 66 -17.31 3.36 15.19
CA ASN A 66 -18.65 3.18 14.61
C ASN A 66 -19.57 2.40 15.56
N ALA A 67 -19.06 1.34 16.22
CA ALA A 67 -19.82 0.59 17.21
C ALA A 67 -20.20 1.47 18.41
N ASP A 68 -19.24 2.24 18.96
CA ASP A 68 -19.48 3.17 20.06
C ASP A 68 -20.54 4.23 19.71
N ALA A 69 -20.48 4.75 18.49
CA ALA A 69 -21.45 5.71 17.99
C ALA A 69 -22.84 5.10 17.79
N ASN A 70 -22.91 3.84 17.30
CA ASN A 70 -24.17 3.11 17.18
C ASN A 70 -24.81 2.88 18.55
N ILE A 71 -24.03 2.40 19.53
CA ILE A 71 -24.48 2.19 20.92
C ILE A 71 -25.01 3.50 21.50
N ALA A 72 -24.26 4.60 21.39
CA ALA A 72 -24.71 5.88 21.93
C ALA A 72 -26.01 6.39 21.28
N THR A 73 -26.23 6.08 20.00
CA THR A 73 -27.46 6.46 19.30
C THR A 73 -28.66 5.64 19.77
N THR A 74 -28.46 4.43 20.30
CA THR A 74 -29.52 3.57 20.83
C THR A 74 -29.73 3.70 22.34
N ASP A 75 -28.74 4.17 23.09
CA ASP A 75 -28.74 4.22 24.57
C ASP A 75 -29.44 5.46 25.17
N PHE A 76 -30.34 6.10 24.42
CA PHE A 76 -31.09 7.24 24.96
C PHE A 76 -32.03 6.78 26.08
N THR A 77 -31.78 7.25 27.29
CA THR A 77 -32.56 6.85 28.47
C THR A 77 -33.91 7.58 28.58
N ALA A 78 -34.00 8.79 28.04
CA ALA A 78 -35.18 9.67 28.03
C ALA A 78 -35.89 9.83 29.40
N THR A 79 -35.18 9.61 30.51
CA THR A 79 -35.73 9.64 31.88
C THR A 79 -36.02 11.06 32.38
N SER A 80 -35.37 12.06 31.81
CA SER A 80 -35.59 13.49 32.09
C SER A 80 -35.07 14.35 30.94
N PRO A 81 -35.47 15.64 30.84
CA PRO A 81 -34.89 16.56 29.88
C PRO A 81 -33.37 16.72 30.02
N SER A 82 -32.86 16.79 31.27
CA SER A 82 -31.43 16.97 31.52
C SER A 82 -30.60 15.74 31.12
N SER A 83 -31.07 14.52 31.44
CA SER A 83 -30.40 13.28 31.00
C SER A 83 -30.42 13.16 29.48
N THR A 84 -31.53 13.51 28.84
CA THR A 84 -31.64 13.52 27.36
C THR A 84 -30.62 14.47 26.71
N VAL A 85 -30.42 15.68 27.27
CA VAL A 85 -29.40 16.62 26.75
C VAL A 85 -27.99 16.08 26.93
N LYS A 86 -27.71 15.38 28.04
CA LYS A 86 -26.41 14.76 28.29
C LYS A 86 -26.15 13.63 27.27
N ASP A 87 -27.10 12.72 27.10
CA ASP A 87 -27.01 11.58 26.17
C ASP A 87 -26.82 12.10 24.72
N ALA A 88 -27.52 13.16 24.34
CA ALA A 88 -27.35 13.80 23.03
C ALA A 88 -25.95 14.38 22.82
N LYS A 89 -25.37 15.06 23.82
CA LYS A 89 -24.00 15.60 23.74
C LYS A 89 -22.97 14.49 23.59
N ASP A 90 -23.10 13.43 24.39
CA ASP A 90 -22.21 12.27 24.35
C ASP A 90 -22.30 11.55 22.99
N THR A 91 -23.50 11.39 22.45
CA THR A 91 -23.76 10.83 21.11
C THR A 91 -23.12 11.67 20.01
N ILE A 92 -23.29 13.00 20.04
CA ILE A 92 -22.67 13.91 19.07
C ILE A 92 -21.13 13.78 19.08
N LYS A 93 -20.52 13.64 20.27
CA LYS A 93 -19.07 13.47 20.39
C LYS A 93 -18.61 12.17 19.70
N LYS A 94 -19.25 11.04 20.03
CA LYS A 94 -18.92 9.73 19.44
C LYS A 94 -19.14 9.70 17.93
N LEU A 95 -20.22 10.30 17.42
CA LEU A 95 -20.47 10.44 15.98
C LEU A 95 -19.38 11.27 15.28
N LYS A 96 -18.88 12.34 15.91
CA LYS A 96 -17.78 13.15 15.37
C LYS A 96 -16.47 12.36 15.32
N GLU A 97 -16.17 11.58 16.35
CA GLU A 97 -15.00 10.70 16.40
C GLU A 97 -15.07 9.62 15.32
N ALA A 98 -16.20 8.93 15.20
CA ALA A 98 -16.46 7.95 14.13
C ALA A 98 -16.27 8.55 12.73
N LYS A 99 -16.86 9.72 12.47
CA LYS A 99 -16.70 10.45 11.20
C LYS A 99 -15.23 10.79 10.91
N ALA A 100 -14.48 11.27 11.91
CA ALA A 100 -13.08 11.62 11.74
C ALA A 100 -12.22 10.39 11.43
N THR A 101 -12.43 9.28 12.13
CA THR A 101 -11.70 8.03 11.92
C THR A 101 -12.01 7.42 10.55
N ASN A 102 -13.29 7.37 10.15
CA ASN A 102 -13.67 6.92 8.80
C ASN A 102 -13.04 7.77 7.69
N LYS A 103 -12.93 9.09 7.90
CA LYS A 103 -12.24 9.99 6.95
C LYS A 103 -10.74 9.67 6.83
N LYS A 104 -10.07 9.31 7.94
CA LYS A 104 -8.66 8.86 7.92
C LYS A 104 -8.52 7.54 7.19
N LEU A 105 -9.38 6.57 7.49
CA LEU A 105 -9.40 5.26 6.83
C LEU A 105 -9.58 5.39 5.30
N ALA A 106 -10.53 6.22 4.86
CA ALA A 106 -10.75 6.46 3.43
C ALA A 106 -9.54 7.11 2.73
N LYS A 107 -8.80 7.99 3.43
CA LYS A 107 -7.56 8.58 2.91
C LYS A 107 -6.44 7.54 2.78
N SER A 108 -6.26 6.70 3.79
CA SER A 108 -5.27 5.62 3.77
C SER A 108 -5.56 4.62 2.65
N LYS A 109 -6.83 4.22 2.46
CA LYS A 109 -7.26 3.40 1.31
C LYS A 109 -6.83 4.00 -0.02
N LYS A 110 -7.11 5.29 -0.25
CA LYS A 110 -6.71 6.00 -1.47
C LYS A 110 -5.19 6.05 -1.64
N LYS A 111 -4.42 6.11 -0.54
CA LYS A 111 -2.95 6.07 -0.57
C LYS A 111 -2.45 4.69 -0.99
N LEU A 112 -2.99 3.61 -0.43
CA LEU A 112 -2.71 2.23 -0.86
C LEU A 112 -3.02 2.02 -2.35
N ASP A 113 -4.19 2.45 -2.82
CA ASP A 113 -4.57 2.31 -4.24
C ASP A 113 -3.57 3.00 -5.17
N LYS A 114 -3.09 4.19 -4.79
CA LYS A 114 -2.05 4.93 -5.55
C LYS A 114 -0.71 4.21 -5.53
N MET A 115 -0.32 3.65 -4.38
CA MET A 115 0.93 2.86 -4.25
C MET A 115 0.86 1.58 -5.09
N GLY A 116 -0.25 0.83 -5.03
CA GLY A 116 -0.46 -0.36 -5.85
C GLY A 116 -0.35 -0.07 -7.36
N LYS A 117 -0.92 1.06 -7.82
CA LYS A 117 -0.76 1.52 -9.22
C LYS A 117 0.71 1.83 -9.57
N LYS A 118 1.50 2.39 -8.65
CA LYS A 118 2.93 2.64 -8.87
C LYS A 118 3.73 1.34 -8.96
N ILE A 119 3.45 0.38 -8.08
CA ILE A 119 4.05 -0.95 -8.10
C ILE A 119 3.79 -1.64 -9.43
N ALA A 120 2.53 -1.67 -9.89
CA ALA A 120 2.17 -2.27 -11.19
C ALA A 120 2.89 -1.60 -12.38
N LYS A 121 3.05 -0.27 -12.36
CA LYS A 121 3.81 0.45 -13.38
C LYS A 121 5.31 0.11 -13.36
N LEU A 122 5.90 -0.07 -12.18
CA LEU A 122 7.31 -0.49 -12.05
C LEU A 122 7.51 -1.91 -12.55
N GLN A 123 6.64 -2.85 -12.16
CA GLN A 123 6.63 -4.22 -12.66
C GLN A 123 6.56 -4.26 -14.19
N SER A 124 5.60 -3.53 -14.80
CA SER A 124 5.48 -3.47 -16.26
C SER A 124 6.74 -2.92 -16.96
N LYS A 125 7.43 -1.94 -16.36
CA LYS A 125 8.70 -1.42 -16.91
C LYS A 125 9.82 -2.44 -16.82
N ILE A 126 9.92 -3.16 -15.71
CA ILE A 126 10.88 -4.24 -15.49
C ILE A 126 10.64 -5.36 -16.51
N ASP A 127 9.38 -5.78 -16.69
CA ASP A 127 9.03 -6.86 -17.63
C ASP A 127 9.39 -6.51 -19.08
N LYS A 128 9.15 -5.26 -19.49
CA LYS A 128 9.54 -4.78 -20.82
C LYS A 128 11.05 -4.81 -21.02
N LEU A 129 11.82 -4.32 -20.04
CA LEU A 129 13.27 -4.27 -20.10
C LEU A 129 13.89 -5.68 -20.09
N ASN A 130 13.36 -6.58 -19.26
CA ASN A 130 13.77 -7.99 -19.23
C ASN A 130 13.53 -8.71 -20.56
N LYS A 131 12.42 -8.41 -21.24
CA LYS A 131 12.15 -8.98 -22.57
C LYS A 131 13.17 -8.49 -23.61
N THR A 132 13.54 -7.21 -23.60
CA THR A 132 14.56 -6.66 -24.50
C THR A 132 15.92 -7.32 -24.26
N LEU A 133 16.36 -7.43 -23.01
CA LEU A 133 17.63 -8.06 -22.66
C LEU A 133 17.70 -9.53 -23.12
N LYS A 134 16.63 -10.31 -22.89
CA LYS A 134 16.55 -11.72 -23.36
C LYS A 134 16.61 -11.88 -24.88
N ILE A 135 16.26 -10.85 -25.65
CA ILE A 135 16.38 -10.85 -27.11
C ILE A 135 17.82 -10.55 -27.52
N SER A 136 18.51 -9.64 -26.82
CA SER A 136 19.92 -9.30 -27.09
C SER A 136 20.92 -10.39 -26.73
N ASP A 137 20.53 -11.34 -25.84
CA ASP A 137 21.38 -12.47 -25.43
C ASP A 137 21.24 -13.71 -26.35
N LYS A 138 20.38 -13.65 -27.38
CA LYS A 138 20.19 -14.71 -28.40
C LYS A 138 20.93 -14.39 -29.68
#